data_AF-A0A920J2E9-F1
#
_entry.id   AF-A0A920J2E9-F1
#
_cell.length_a   1.000
_cell.length_b   1.000
_cell.length_c   1.000
_cell.angle_alpha   90.00
_cell.angle_beta   90.00
_cell.angle_gamma   90.00
#
_symmetry.space_group_name_H-M   'P 1'
#
loop_
_entity.id
_entity.type
_entity.pdbx_description
1 polymer ?
#
loop_
_entity_poly.entity_id
_entity_poly.type
_entity_poly.pdbx_seq_one_letter_code
_entity_poly.pdbx_strand_id
1 'polypeptide(L)' 'MVLLLNTKGLKDLYQKYKDKGLEILGFPCNQFGNQEPGSNDEIEEFCTLNYGVTFSMFSKVDVNGDSADPLFKFL' A
#
# COMPACT_ATOMS: atom_id res chain seq x y z
N MET A 1 -5.64 11.99 -8.89
CA MET A 1 -5.72 10.64 -9.48
C MET A 1 -5.70 9.67 -8.31
N VAL A 2 -6.88 9.16 -7.93
CA VAL A 2 -7.07 8.33 -6.73
C VAL A 2 -6.47 6.94 -6.96
N LEU A 3 -5.54 6.52 -6.10
CA LEU A 3 -4.78 5.27 -6.22
C LEU A 3 -5.48 4.03 -5.63
N LEU A 4 -6.80 4.04 -5.49
CA LEU A 4 -7.56 2.93 -4.88
C LEU A 4 -8.05 1.84 -5.87
N LEU A 5 -7.74 1.90 -7.17
CA LEU A 5 -8.41 1.04 -8.16
C LEU A 5 -7.50 0.37 -9.20
N ASN A 6 -6.42 -0.28 -8.76
CA ASN A 6 -5.82 -1.34 -9.58
C ASN A 6 -5.42 -2.60 -8.81
N THR A 7 -6.08 -2.86 -7.67
CA THR A 7 -5.91 -4.09 -6.87
C THR A 7 -6.06 -5.35 -7.71
N LYS A 8 -6.98 -5.36 -8.69
CA LYS A 8 -7.14 -6.49 -9.62
C LYS A 8 -5.91 -6.67 -10.53
N GLY A 9 -5.39 -5.60 -11.13
CA GLY A 9 -4.21 -5.67 -11.99
C GLY A 9 -2.97 -6.13 -11.23
N LEU A 10 -2.75 -5.60 -10.02
CA LEU A 10 -1.65 -6.01 -9.14
C LEU A 10 -1.83 -7.45 -8.64
N LYS A 11 -3.05 -7.86 -8.32
CA LYS A 11 -3.35 -9.25 -7.95
C LYS A 11 -3.08 -10.21 -9.10
N ASP A 12 -3.54 -9.90 -10.30
CA ASP A 12 -3.30 -10.72 -11.50
C ASP A 12 -1.80 -10.80 -11.81
N LEU A 13 -1.06 -9.69 -11.66
CA LEU A 13 0.39 -9.63 -11.82
C LEU A 13 1.11 -10.48 -10.76
N TYR A 14 0.75 -10.32 -9.49
CA TYR A 14 1.35 -11.06 -8.39
C TYR A 14 1.11 -12.56 -8.55
N GLN A 15 -0.13 -12.99 -8.84
CA GLN A 15 -0.41 -14.41 -9.06
C GLN A 15 0.40 -15.00 -10.23
N LYS A 16 0.67 -14.21 -11.28
CA LYS A 16 1.44 -14.67 -12.44
C LYS A 16 2.95 -14.79 -12.17
N TYR A 17 3.51 -13.98 -11.28
CA TYR A 17 4.96 -13.83 -11.14
C TYR A 17 5.51 -14.06 -9.73
N LYS A 18 4.69 -14.28 -8.70
CA LYS A 18 5.16 -14.52 -7.32
C LYS A 18 6.14 -15.69 -7.22
N ASP A 19 5.83 -16.80 -7.90
CA ASP A 19 6.69 -18.00 -7.92
C ASP A 19 7.96 -17.81 -8.77
N LYS A 20 8.08 -16.66 -9.44
CA LYS A 20 9.26 -16.23 -10.20
C LYS A 20 10.05 -15.15 -9.46
N GLY A 21 9.72 -14.88 -8.19
CA GLY A 21 10.43 -13.94 -7.32
C GLY A 21 9.88 -12.51 -7.33
N LEU A 22 8.70 -12.26 -7.92
CA LEU A 22 8.05 -10.96 -7.78
C LEU A 22 7.37 -10.85 -6.40
N GLU A 23 7.71 -9.82 -5.63
CA GLU A 23 6.99 -9.46 -4.41
C GLU A 23 6.32 -8.09 -4.55
N ILE A 24 5.13 -7.92 -3.96
CA ILE A 24 4.41 -6.65 -3.95
C ILE A 24 4.25 -6.19 -2.50
N LEU A 25 4.69 -4.98 -2.21
CA LEU A 25 4.61 -4.37 -0.88
C LEU A 25 3.71 -3.12 -0.98
N GLY A 26 2.63 -3.10 -0.20
CA GLY A 26 1.69 -1.99 -0.18
C GLY A 26 1.89 -1.09 1.03
N PHE A 27 2.05 0.22 0.79
CA PHE A 27 2.21 1.24 1.81
C PHE A 27 1.08 2.27 1.70
N PRO A 28 0.08 2.23 2.59
CA PRO A 28 -0.97 3.25 2.65
C PRO A 28 -0.37 4.65 2.81
N CYS A 29 -0.98 5.67 2.20
CA CYS A 29 -0.50 7.06 2.26
C CYS A 29 -1.64 8.06 2.03
N ASN A 30 -1.72 9.07 2.89
CA ASN A 30 -2.80 10.07 2.86
C ASN A 30 -2.40 11.42 2.22
N GLN A 31 -1.15 11.57 1.78
CA GLN A 31 -0.63 12.86 1.28
C GLN A 31 -1.24 13.30 -0.07
N PHE A 32 -2.01 12.43 -0.73
CA PHE A 32 -2.61 12.70 -2.04
C PHE A 32 -4.11 12.96 -1.93
N GLY A 33 -4.45 14.20 -1.61
CA GLY A 33 -5.86 14.65 -1.57
C GLY A 33 -6.67 14.06 -0.43
N ASN A 34 -6.01 13.69 0.69
CA ASN A 34 -6.63 13.16 1.91
C ASN A 34 -7.57 11.96 1.67
N GLN A 35 -7.19 11.07 0.76
CA GLN A 35 -8.04 9.97 0.29
C GLN A 35 -8.06 8.76 1.23
N GLU A 36 -7.19 8.74 2.24
CA GLU A 36 -7.13 7.75 3.30
C GLU A 36 -7.20 8.47 4.67
N PRO A 37 -8.36 9.11 4.98
CA PRO A 37 -8.50 9.94 6.18
C PRO A 37 -8.51 9.13 7.47
N GLY A 38 -8.47 7.79 7.41
CA GLY A 38 -8.50 6.90 8.57
C GLY A 38 -7.28 7.07 9.47
N SER A 39 -7.51 6.98 10.78
CA SER A 39 -6.46 6.95 11.80
C SER A 39 -5.65 5.65 11.72
N ASN A 40 -4.43 5.62 12.27
CA ASN A 40 -3.59 4.40 12.24
C ASN A 40 -4.33 3.18 12.85
N ASP A 41 -5.22 3.42 13.81
CA ASP A 41 -6.01 2.39 14.50
C ASP A 41 -7.11 1.79 13.58
N GLU A 42 -7.68 2.58 12.66
CA GLU A 42 -8.61 2.07 11.63
C GLU A 42 -7.87 1.34 10.49
N ILE A 43 -6.57 1.62 10.34
CA ILE A 43 -5.72 0.96 9.32
C ILE A 43 -5.28 -0.42 9.79
N GLU A 44 -5.18 -0.67 11.11
CA GLU A 44 -4.88 -1.99 11.65
C GLU A 44 -6.01 -3.00 11.37
N GLU A 45 -7.26 -2.55 11.46
CA GLU A 45 -8.43 -3.29 10.95
C GLU A 45 -8.36 -3.49 9.43
N PHE A 46 -7.81 -2.52 8.70
CA PHE A 46 -7.60 -2.58 7.24
C PHE A 46 -6.49 -3.57 6.84
N CYS A 47 -5.46 -3.75 7.67
CA CYS A 47 -4.41 -4.76 7.50
C CYS A 47 -4.95 -6.18 7.70
N THR A 48 -5.95 -6.37 8.58
CA THR A 48 -6.64 -7.65 8.74
C THR A 48 -7.74 -7.86 7.70
N LEU A 49 -8.41 -6.80 7.27
CA LEU A 49 -9.23 -6.74 6.05
C LEU A 49 -8.32 -6.72 4.82
N ASN A 50 -7.57 -7.81 4.62
CA ASN A 50 -7.01 -8.13 3.32
C ASN A 50 -8.13 -8.00 2.29
N TYR A 51 -8.11 -6.93 1.48
CA TYR A 51 -9.08 -6.57 0.44
C TYR A 51 -9.11 -7.60 -0.71
N GLY A 52 -9.16 -8.89 -0.37
CA GLY A 52 -8.93 -10.01 -1.26
C GLY A 52 -7.53 -10.04 -1.88
N VAL A 53 -6.57 -9.26 -1.39
CA VAL A 53 -5.18 -9.22 -1.87
C VAL A 53 -4.31 -10.18 -1.06
N THR A 54 -3.37 -10.86 -1.72
CA THR A 54 -2.53 -11.92 -1.14
C THR A 54 -1.10 -11.46 -0.86
N PHE A 55 -0.84 -10.16 -0.89
CA PHE A 55 0.49 -9.57 -0.75
C PHE A 55 0.53 -8.61 0.45
N SER A 56 1.72 -8.36 1.00
CA SER A 56 1.88 -7.66 2.28
C SER A 56 1.47 -6.19 2.23
N MET A 57 0.63 -5.78 3.18
CA MET A 57 0.29 -4.38 3.46
C MET A 57 0.96 -3.93 4.76
N PHE A 58 1.61 -2.77 4.73
CA PHE A 58 2.30 -2.17 5.87
C PHE A 58 1.46 -1.07 6.51
N SER A 59 1.97 -0.51 7.61
CA SER A 59 1.40 0.69 8.22
C SER A 59 1.42 1.88 7.26
N LYS A 60 0.52 2.84 7.48
CA LYS A 60 0.51 4.10 6.75
C LYS A 60 1.83 4.85 6.93
N VAL A 61 2.34 5.42 5.84
CA VAL A 61 3.57 6.21 5.82
C VAL A 61 3.40 7.48 4.99
N ASP A 62 4.21 8.49 5.30
CA ASP A 62 4.43 9.61 4.40
C ASP A 62 5.48 9.23 3.35
N VAL A 63 5.25 9.62 2.10
CA VAL A 63 6.16 9.32 0.98
C VAL A 63 6.84 10.57 0.42
N ASN A 64 6.35 11.77 0.75
CA ASN A 64 6.88 13.05 0.32
C ASN A 64 7.22 13.95 1.52
N GLY A 65 8.17 14.86 1.31
CA GLY A 65 8.54 15.90 2.27
C GLY A 65 9.50 15.43 3.37
N ASP A 66 9.74 16.32 4.35
CA ASP A 66 10.72 16.10 5.41
C ASP A 66 10.33 14.96 6.36
N SER A 67 9.03 14.65 6.47
CA SER A 67 8.49 13.55 7.28
C SER A 67 8.43 12.21 6.52
N ALA A 68 8.81 12.17 5.24
CA ALA A 68 8.75 10.93 4.47
C ALA A 68 9.58 9.82 5.12
N ASP A 69 9.05 8.59 5.04
CA ASP A 69 9.73 7.40 5.52
C ASP A 69 11.11 7.26 4.84
N PRO A 70 12.17 6.86 5.57
CA PRO A 70 13.50 6.71 5.00
C PRO A 70 13.56 5.85 3.72
N LEU A 71 12.70 4.83 3.60
CA LEU A 71 12.60 4.03 2.38
C LEU A 71 12.20 4.89 1.17
N PHE A 72 11.17 5.72 1.31
CA PHE A 72 10.68 6.59 0.23
C PHE A 72 11.57 7.81 -0.01
N LYS A 73 12.41 8.20 0.95
CA LYS A 73 13.48 9.18 0.72
C LYS A 73 14.65 8.61 -0.07
N PHE A 74 14.85 7.29 0.01
CA PHE A 74 15.94 6.60 -0.66
C PHE A 74 15.59 6.20 -2.11
N LEU A 75 14.33 5.80 -2.34
CA LEU A 75 13.80 5.45 -3.66
C LEU A 75 13.61 6.67 -4.57
#